data_AF-A0A4S3KCN7-F1
#
_entry.id   AF-A0A4S3KCN7-F1
#
_cell.length_a   1.000
_cell.length_b   1.000
_cell.length_c   1.000
_cell.angle_alpha   90.00
_cell.angle_beta   90.00
_cell.angle_gamma   90.00
#
_symmetry.space_group_name_H-M   'P 1'
#
loop_
_entity.id
_entity.type
_entity.pdbx_description
1 polymer ?
#
loop_
_entity_poly.entity_id
_entity_poly.type
_entity_poly.pdbx_seq_one_letter_code
_entity_poly.pdbx_strand_id
1 'polypeptide(L)'
;RGDAYLRTLLIQGARSSLQRAKVTAQDRATPEQIWIRQLACRMPFGKLLVAIANKHARQLWAMLAREEAYDAEAWLKHPMVQRPAGKRAVRIAGMA
;
A
#
# COMPACT_ATOMS: atom_id res chain seq x y z
N ARG A 1 -5.49 19.27 14.85
CA ARG A 1 -6.05 19.53 13.49
C ARG A 1 -4.88 19.57 12.53
N GLY A 2 -4.86 18.75 11.46
CA GLY A 2 -3.73 18.68 10.52
C GLY A 2 -3.73 19.79 9.47
N ASP A 3 -2.57 20.07 8.88
CA ASP A 3 -2.35 21.11 7.88
C ASP A 3 -3.23 20.94 6.62
N ALA A 4 -3.82 22.04 6.15
CA ALA A 4 -4.75 22.02 5.01
C ALA A 4 -4.03 21.87 3.67
N TYR A 5 -2.86 22.49 3.52
CA TYR A 5 -2.06 22.45 2.30
C TYR A 5 -1.47 21.05 2.08
N LEU A 6 -0.93 20.44 3.14
CA LEU A 6 -0.39 19.07 3.10
C LEU A 6 -1.46 18.06 2.71
N ARG A 7 -2.70 18.20 3.22
CA ARG A 7 -3.82 17.35 2.81
C ARG A 7 -4.09 17.48 1.31
N THR A 8 -4.08 18.70 0.79
CA THR A 8 -4.25 18.95 -0.66
C THR A 8 -3.15 18.26 -1.46
N LEU A 9 -1.88 18.41 -1.06
CA LEU A 9 -0.76 17.74 -1.72
C LEU A 9 -0.89 16.21 -1.70
N LEU A 10 -1.28 15.61 -0.57
CA LEU A 10 -1.50 14.17 -0.46
C LEU A 10 -2.63 13.68 -1.38
N ILE A 11 -3.70 14.46 -1.55
CA ILE A 11 -4.79 14.11 -2.47
C ILE A 11 -4.34 14.21 -3.92
N GLN A 12 -3.53 15.21 -4.29
CA GLN A 12 -2.95 15.29 -5.64
C GLN A 12 -1.96 14.14 -5.89
N GLY A 13 -1.12 13.82 -4.91
CA GLY A 13 -0.23 12.65 -4.96
C GLY A 13 -0.99 11.35 -5.15
N ALA A 14 -2.10 11.17 -4.43
CA ALA A 14 -2.98 10.02 -4.60
C ALA A 14 -3.55 9.88 -6.01
N ARG A 15 -3.91 10.99 -6.66
CA ARG A 15 -4.36 10.98 -8.07
C ARG A 15 -3.24 10.51 -9.00
N SER A 16 -2.02 11.01 -8.83
CA SER A 16 -0.86 10.59 -9.60
C SER A 16 -0.54 9.10 -9.41
N SER A 17 -0.59 8.60 -8.17
CA SER A 17 -0.40 7.17 -7.88
C SER A 17 -1.49 6.29 -8.48
N LEU A 18 -2.75 6.74 -8.47
CA LEU A 18 -3.83 6.04 -9.15
C LEU A 18 -3.62 5.99 -10.67
N GLN A 19 -3.22 7.10 -11.29
CA GLN A 19 -2.94 7.14 -12.72
C GLN A 19 -1.77 6.21 -13.08
N ARG A 20 -0.68 6.25 -12.31
CA ARG A 20 0.45 5.32 -12.46
C ARG A 20 -0.02 3.87 -12.33
N ALA A 21 -0.80 3.56 -11.30
CA ALA A 21 -1.35 2.23 -11.09
C ALA A 21 -2.24 1.77 -12.26
N LYS A 22 -2.94 2.66 -12.98
CA LYS A 22 -3.74 2.26 -14.15
C LYS A 22 -2.91 1.93 -15.38
N VAL A 23 -1.80 2.64 -15.61
CA VAL A 23 -1.01 2.51 -16.85
C VAL A 23 0.11 1.47 -16.77
N THR A 24 0.56 1.09 -15.58
CA THR A 24 1.59 0.05 -15.43
C THR A 24 1.08 -1.31 -15.92
N ALA A 25 1.92 -2.17 -16.48
CA ALA A 25 1.51 -3.52 -16.84
C ALA A 25 1.37 -4.41 -15.60
N GLN A 26 0.50 -5.43 -15.62
CA GLN A 26 0.20 -6.24 -14.42
C GLN A 26 1.40 -7.04 -13.91
N ASP A 27 2.24 -7.52 -14.81
CA ASP A 27 3.51 -8.23 -14.53
C ASP A 27 4.55 -7.34 -13.81
N ARG A 28 4.47 -6.02 -13.97
CA ARG A 28 5.38 -5.05 -13.35
C ARG A 28 4.74 -4.22 -12.26
N ALA A 29 3.50 -4.53 -11.89
CA ALA A 29 2.76 -3.75 -10.92
C ALA A 29 3.32 -4.01 -9.51
N THR A 30 3.62 -2.94 -8.78
CA THR A 30 4.03 -3.07 -7.38
C THR A 30 2.85 -3.57 -6.52
N PRO A 31 3.11 -4.17 -5.33
CA PRO A 31 2.04 -4.57 -4.41
C PRO A 31 1.09 -3.41 -4.08
N GLU A 32 1.60 -2.19 -3.99
CA GLU A 32 0.79 -0.99 -3.80
C GLU A 32 -0.13 -0.73 -4.99
N GLN A 33 0.39 -0.78 -6.22
CA GLN A 33 -0.41 -0.55 -7.43
C GLN A 33 -1.51 -1.60 -7.59
N ILE A 34 -1.22 -2.87 -7.27
CA ILE A 34 -2.22 -3.94 -7.24
C ILE A 34 -3.31 -3.63 -6.22
N TRP A 35 -2.94 -3.24 -4.99
CA TRP A 35 -3.89 -2.83 -3.96
C TRP A 35 -4.75 -1.63 -4.40
N ILE A 36 -4.16 -0.62 -5.05
CA ILE A 36 -4.87 0.54 -5.59
C ILE A 36 -5.92 0.10 -6.63
N ARG A 37 -5.55 -0.79 -7.56
CA ARG A 37 -6.48 -1.33 -8.58
C ARG A 37 -7.65 -2.06 -7.95
N GLN A 38 -7.39 -2.97 -7.02
CA GLN A 38 -8.42 -3.71 -6.30
C GLN A 38 -9.34 -2.77 -5.52
N LEU A 39 -8.80 -1.71 -4.94
CA LEU A 39 -9.57 -0.71 -4.22
C LEU A 39 -10.46 0.11 -5.16
N ALA A 40 -9.95 0.46 -6.35
CA ALA A 40 -10.69 1.19 -7.36
C ALA A 40 -11.91 0.41 -7.88
N CYS A 41 -11.86 -0.93 -7.89
CA CYS A 41 -13.00 -1.76 -8.28
C CYS A 41 -14.17 -1.75 -7.29
N ARG A 42 -13.95 -1.37 -6.02
CA ARG A 42 -14.94 -1.50 -4.94
C ARG A 42 -15.32 -0.19 -4.24
N MET A 43 -14.69 0.93 -4.58
CA MET A 43 -14.93 2.21 -3.91
C MET A 43 -15.14 3.38 -4.87
N PRO A 44 -16.03 4.34 -4.54
CA PRO A 44 -16.17 5.60 -5.26
C PRO A 44 -14.86 6.40 -5.28
N PHE A 45 -14.66 7.18 -6.34
CA PHE A 45 -13.41 7.91 -6.62
C PHE A 45 -12.92 8.79 -5.46
N GLY A 46 -13.80 9.57 -4.83
CA GLY A 46 -13.41 10.42 -3.70
C GLY A 46 -12.86 9.62 -2.51
N LYS A 47 -13.53 8.52 -2.14
CA LYS A 47 -13.10 7.65 -1.03
C LYS A 47 -11.81 6.91 -1.37
N LEU A 48 -11.66 6.48 -2.64
CA LEU A 48 -10.43 5.89 -3.16
C LEU A 48 -9.22 6.83 -2.97
N LEU A 49 -9.33 8.10 -3.41
CA LEU A 49 -8.24 9.06 -3.27
C LEU A 49 -7.86 9.30 -1.80
N VAL A 50 -8.85 9.44 -0.93
CA VAL A 50 -8.62 9.62 0.51
C VAL A 50 -7.93 8.40 1.11
N ALA A 51 -8.32 7.19 0.71
CA ALA A 51 -7.68 5.96 1.19
C ALA A 51 -6.22 5.85 0.76
N ILE A 52 -5.91 6.17 -0.50
CA ILE A 52 -4.52 6.21 -1.00
C ILE A 52 -3.71 7.27 -0.25
N ALA A 53 -4.23 8.49 -0.14
CA ALA A 53 -3.59 9.59 0.58
C ALA A 53 -3.32 9.24 2.05
N ASN A 54 -4.27 8.57 2.72
CA ASN A 54 -4.10 8.13 4.10
C ASN A 54 -3.00 7.07 4.23
N LYS A 55 -2.90 6.13 3.27
CA LYS A 55 -1.82 5.15 3.23
C LYS A 55 -0.46 5.84 3.09
N HIS A 56 -0.32 6.79 2.15
CA HIS A 56 0.91 7.57 1.97
C HIS A 56 1.27 8.39 3.20
N ALA A 57 0.29 9.03 3.83
CA ALA A 57 0.51 9.77 5.08
C ALA A 57 1.06 8.87 6.19
N ARG A 58 0.60 7.62 6.30
CA ARG A 58 1.12 6.65 7.27
C ARG A 58 2.53 6.18 6.94
N GLN A 59 2.86 5.99 5.66
CA GLN A 59 4.23 5.69 5.23
C GLN A 59 5.18 6.86 5.52
N LEU A 60 4.78 8.09 5.17
CA LEU A 60 5.51 9.32 5.49
C LEU A 60 5.74 9.47 6.98
N TRP A 61 4.70 9.27 7.79
CA TRP A 61 4.82 9.34 9.24
C TRP A 61 5.79 8.29 9.78
N ALA A 62 5.73 7.05 9.28
CA ALA A 62 6.65 6.00 9.72
C ALA A 62 8.11 6.33 9.40
N MET A 63 8.38 6.86 8.20
CA MET A 63 9.71 7.33 7.80
C MET A 63 10.19 8.48 8.69
N LEU A 64 9.36 9.51 8.87
CA LEU A 64 9.71 10.70 9.65
C LEU A 64 9.89 10.38 11.15
N ALA A 65 9.05 9.52 11.71
CA ALA A 65 9.12 9.15 13.13
C ALA A 65 10.33 8.27 13.47
N ARG A 66 10.91 7.60 12.47
CA ARG A 66 12.06 6.70 12.62
C ARG A 66 13.34 7.27 12.01
N GLU A 67 13.26 8.45 11.41
CA GLU A 67 14.35 9.08 10.62
C GLU A 67 14.93 8.13 9.56
N GLU A 68 14.06 7.32 8.95
CA GLU A 68 14.42 6.32 7.95
C GLU A 68 14.05 6.81 6.53
N ALA A 69 14.86 6.40 5.54
CA ALA A 69 14.55 6.64 4.13
C ALA A 69 13.39 5.75 3.63
N TYR A 70 12.80 6.13 2.51
CA TYR A 70 11.75 5.34 1.87
C TYR A 70 12.27 3.97 1.41
N ASP A 71 11.60 2.92 1.88
CA ASP A 71 11.85 1.53 1.50
C ASP A 71 10.53 0.91 1.00
N ALA A 72 10.45 0.62 -0.29
CA ALA A 72 9.28 0.02 -0.93
C ALA A 72 8.96 -1.37 -0.39
N GLU A 73 9.97 -2.07 0.14
CA GLU A 73 9.88 -3.43 0.66
C GLU A 73 9.82 -3.47 2.20
N ALA A 74 9.64 -2.32 2.86
CA ALA A 74 9.51 -2.24 4.32
C ALA A 74 8.41 -3.14 4.89
N TRP A 75 7.37 -3.42 4.09
CA TRP A 75 6.28 -4.32 4.47
C TRP A 75 6.76 -5.76 4.69
N LEU A 76 7.82 -6.22 4.01
CA LEU A 76 8.40 -7.55 4.22
C LEU A 76 8.94 -7.70 5.64
N LYS A 77 9.48 -6.64 6.24
CA LYS A 77 10.02 -6.65 7.61
C LYS A 77 8.93 -6.74 8.68
N HIS A 78 7.65 -6.57 8.30
CA HIS A 78 6.55 -6.56 9.26
C HIS A 78 6.30 -7.96 9.87
N PRO A 79 6.14 -8.10 11.20
CA PRO A 79 6.00 -9.40 11.87
C PRO A 79 4.86 -10.28 11.34
N MET A 80 3.78 -9.67 10.84
CA MET A 80 2.65 -10.42 10.24
C MET A 80 3.00 -11.06 8.90
N VAL A 81 3.96 -10.51 8.16
CA VAL A 81 4.43 -11.07 6.87
C VAL A 81 5.43 -12.18 7.11
N GLN A 82 6.27 -12.04 8.14
CA GLN A 82 7.27 -13.03 8.55
C GLN A 82 6.65 -14.23 9.29
N ARG A 83 5.33 -14.24 9.55
CA ARG A 83 4.68 -15.33 10.27
C ARG A 83 4.74 -16.61 9.41
N PRO A 84 5.46 -17.67 9.85
CA PRO A 84 5.50 -18.90 9.10
C PRO A 84 4.09 -19.48 8.99
N ALA A 85 3.73 -19.98 7.81
CA ALA A 85 2.48 -20.67 7.60
C ALA A 85 2.38 -21.80 8.64
N GLY A 86 1.41 -21.70 9.56
CA GLY A 86 1.30 -22.63 10.66
C GLY A 86 1.23 -24.08 10.18
N LYS A 87 1.68 -25.02 11.01
CA LYS A 87 1.85 -26.48 10.74
C LYS A 87 0.70 -27.18 9.98
N ARG A 88 -0.48 -26.57 9.89
CA ARG A 88 -1.63 -27.05 9.11
C ARG A 88 -1.42 -27.00 7.59
N ALA A 89 -0.63 -26.05 7.07
CA ALA A 89 -0.34 -25.93 5.63
C ALA A 89 0.66 -27.02 5.16
N VAL A 90 1.65 -27.35 5.99
CA VAL A 90 2.66 -28.38 5.72
C VAL A 90 2.02 -29.78 5.61
N ARG A 91 0.97 -30.05 6.40
CA ARG A 91 0.30 -31.36 6.38
C ARG A 91 -0.49 -31.64 5.10
N ILE A 92 -0.94 -30.61 4.38
CA ILE A 92 -1.68 -30.77 3.13
C ILE A 92 -0.71 -30.95 1.95
N ALA A 93 0.47 -30.34 2.01
CA ALA A 93 1.51 -30.48 0.98
C ALA A 93 2.30 -31.80 1.05
N GLY A 94 2.25 -32.54 2.16
CA GLY A 94 2.92 -33.83 2.34
C GLY A 94 2.04 -35.07 2.10
N MET A 95 0.82 -34.90 1.56
CA MET A 95 -0.11 -35.99 1.21
C MET A 95 -0.39 -36.09 -0.30
N ALA A 96 0.38 -35.36 -1.13
CA ALA A 96 0.41 -35.48 -2.58
C ALA A 96 1.78 -36.01 -3.01
#